data_AF-A0A1L8E857-F1
#
_entry.id   AF-A0A1L8E857-F1
#
_cell.length_a   1.000
_cell.length_b   1.000
_cell.length_c   1.000
_cell.angle_alpha   90.00
_cell.angle_beta   90.00
_cell.angle_gamma   90.00
#
_symmetry.space_group_name_H-M   'P 1'
#
loop_
_entity.id
_entity.type
_entity.pdbx_description
1 polymer ?
#
loop_
_entity_poly.entity_id
_entity_poly.type
_entity_poly.pdbx_seq_one_letter_code
_entity_poly.pdbx_strand_id
1 'polypeptide(L)'
;MKHFIDLGMLAALGSLFLVLGLHFYRDNGKNYYTRVAMLYAFGFCSGQTMGPLLRYVVSVDPSIIATALVGTFITFASLSIAALLAGRGKFLFLGGILISVINTMTLLSLLNIFFKSVFVQMSQLYIGVFVMAGFILFDTQNIVEKVRLGNRDVVQHSLDLFFDVLSMFRRLLIILTQKEERRRDNERKRR
;
A
#
# COMPACT_ATOMS: atom_id res chain seq x y z
N MET A 1 34.74 3.18 -5.30
CA MET A 1 33.98 2.29 -4.39
C MET A 1 33.44 3.12 -3.24
N LYS A 2 32.21 3.64 -3.32
CA LYS A 2 31.56 4.34 -2.19
C LYS A 2 30.16 3.73 -2.00
N HIS A 3 29.96 3.13 -0.82
CA HIS A 3 28.77 2.50 -0.25
C HIS A 3 28.04 1.43 -1.09
N PHE A 4 28.38 0.16 -0.85
CA PHE A 4 27.60 -1.02 -1.30
C PHE A 4 26.24 -1.18 -0.59
N ILE A 5 25.92 -0.29 0.35
CA ILE A 5 24.69 -0.31 1.14
C ILE A 5 24.03 1.06 1.03
N ASP A 6 23.01 1.16 0.17
CA ASP A 6 22.12 2.31 0.10
C ASP A 6 21.18 2.28 1.32
N LEU A 7 20.93 3.45 1.92
CA LEU A 7 19.97 3.61 3.01
C LEU A 7 18.59 3.07 2.62
N GLY A 8 18.21 3.15 1.34
CA GLY A 8 16.99 2.54 0.81
C GLY A 8 16.96 1.01 0.92
N MET A 9 18.08 0.33 0.66
CA MET A 9 18.19 -1.13 0.79
C MET A 9 18.13 -1.56 2.26
N LEU A 10 18.78 -0.83 3.16
CA LEU A 10 18.67 -1.06 4.60
C LEU A 10 17.24 -0.87 5.10
N ALA A 11 16.56 0.18 4.66
CA ALA A 11 15.17 0.43 5.02
C ALA A 11 14.23 -0.67 4.49
N ALA A 12 14.49 -1.21 3.29
CA ALA A 12 13.73 -2.32 2.74
C ALA A 12 13.92 -3.61 3.57
N LEU A 13 15.16 -3.95 3.93
CA LEU A 13 15.44 -5.11 4.79
C LEU A 13 14.88 -4.93 6.21
N GLY A 14 15.02 -3.73 6.77
CA GLY A 14 14.46 -3.37 8.07
C GLY A 14 12.94 -3.46 8.09
N SER A 15 12.26 -2.98 7.04
CA SER A 15 10.80 -3.07 6.94
C SER A 15 10.32 -4.51 6.86
N LEU A 16 11.01 -5.38 6.10
CA LEU A 16 10.71 -6.82 6.07
C LEU A 16 10.89 -7.47 7.44
N PHE A 17 12.01 -7.22 8.12
CA PHE A 17 12.28 -7.77 9.44
C PHE A 17 11.25 -7.32 10.47
N LEU A 18 10.84 -6.06 10.44
CA LEU A 18 9.84 -5.51 11.37
C LEU A 18 8.45 -6.10 11.14
N VAL A 19 8.04 -6.31 9.89
CA VAL A 19 6.74 -6.96 9.56
C VAL A 19 6.74 -8.42 10.00
N LEU A 20 7.79 -9.17 9.68
CA LEU A 20 7.95 -10.55 10.15
C LEU A 20 8.00 -10.60 11.69
N GLY A 21 8.73 -9.67 12.29
CA GLY A 21 8.80 -9.49 13.73
C GLY A 21 7.43 -9.28 14.36
N LEU A 22 6.62 -8.35 13.84
CA LEU A 22 5.25 -8.11 14.33
C LEU A 22 4.32 -9.32 14.12
N HIS A 23 4.51 -10.08 13.03
CA HIS A 23 3.72 -11.27 12.75
C HIS A 23 4.00 -12.43 13.72
N PHE A 24 5.28 -12.69 14.03
CA PHE A 24 5.66 -13.75 14.97
C PHE A 24 5.59 -13.31 16.43
N TYR A 25 5.85 -12.05 16.72
CA TYR A 25 5.81 -11.47 18.07
C TYR A 25 4.40 -10.98 18.41
N ARG A 26 3.50 -11.97 18.63
CA ARG A 26 2.07 -11.76 18.90
C ARG A 26 1.81 -11.02 20.22
N ASP A 27 0.66 -10.40 20.33
CA ASP A 27 0.22 -9.72 21.56
C ASP A 27 0.20 -10.69 22.75
N ASN A 28 0.86 -10.29 23.83
CA ASN A 28 0.86 -11.02 25.11
C ASN A 28 0.41 -10.14 26.29
N GLY A 29 -0.15 -8.95 26.00
CA GLY A 29 -0.61 -7.98 26.99
C GLY A 29 0.49 -7.16 27.68
N LYS A 30 1.76 -7.60 27.62
CA LYS A 30 2.92 -6.90 28.21
C LYS A 30 3.81 -6.23 27.16
N ASN A 31 3.75 -6.67 25.91
CA ASN A 31 4.62 -6.25 24.83
C ASN A 31 4.06 -5.11 23.97
N TYR A 32 2.97 -4.46 24.40
CA TYR A 32 2.27 -3.42 23.64
C TYR A 32 3.21 -2.30 23.15
N TYR A 33 3.97 -1.67 24.06
CA TYR A 33 4.85 -0.55 23.71
C TYR A 33 5.97 -0.95 22.75
N THR A 34 6.53 -2.16 22.91
CA THR A 34 7.54 -2.69 21.98
C THR A 34 6.96 -2.87 20.58
N ARG A 35 5.76 -3.43 20.48
CA ARG A 35 5.08 -3.65 19.19
C ARG A 35 4.69 -2.33 18.53
N VAL A 36 4.23 -1.34 19.28
CA VAL A 36 3.98 0.02 18.78
C VAL A 36 5.27 0.66 18.26
N ALA A 37 6.39 0.52 18.97
CA ALA A 37 7.69 1.00 18.50
C ALA A 37 8.12 0.32 17.19
N MET A 38 7.90 -0.99 17.06
CA MET A 38 8.16 -1.73 15.82
C MET A 38 7.28 -1.22 14.66
N LEU A 39 6.00 -0.92 14.93
CA LEU A 39 5.08 -0.35 13.93
C LEU A 39 5.55 1.04 13.46
N TYR A 40 5.99 1.92 14.37
CA TYR A 40 6.53 3.22 13.98
C TYR A 40 7.85 3.12 13.21
N ALA A 41 8.74 2.22 13.65
CA ALA A 41 9.96 1.92 12.91
C ALA A 41 9.64 1.40 11.49
N PHE A 42 8.61 0.56 11.36
CA PHE A 42 8.16 0.06 10.07
C PHE A 42 7.62 1.18 9.19
N GLY A 43 6.81 2.10 9.74
CA GLY A 43 6.33 3.28 9.03
C GLY A 43 7.47 4.17 8.53
N PHE A 44 8.48 4.41 9.37
CA PHE A 44 9.68 5.17 8.98
C PHE A 44 10.46 4.48 7.86
N CYS A 45 10.76 3.18 7.99
CA CYS A 45 11.46 2.40 6.97
C CYS A 45 10.67 2.35 5.65
N SER A 46 9.35 2.23 5.73
CA SER A 46 8.47 2.26 4.56
C SER A 46 8.56 3.60 3.83
N GLY A 47 8.53 4.72 4.56
CA GLY A 47 8.72 6.06 4.00
C GLY A 47 10.09 6.24 3.34
N GLN A 48 11.17 5.78 3.98
CA GLN A 48 12.52 5.83 3.40
C GLN A 48 12.61 5.01 2.11
N THR A 49 11.98 3.84 2.06
CA THR A 49 11.96 2.98 0.87
C THR A 49 11.26 3.65 -0.32
N MET A 50 10.33 4.57 -0.07
CA MET A 50 9.66 5.36 -1.12
C MET A 50 10.51 6.53 -1.65
N GLY A 51 11.66 6.82 -1.05
CA GLY A 51 12.51 7.96 -1.39
C GLY A 51 12.80 8.13 -2.89
N PRO A 52 13.26 7.08 -3.62
CA PRO A 52 13.51 7.18 -5.06
C PRO A 52 12.26 7.54 -5.87
N LEU A 53 11.10 6.95 -5.53
CA LEU A 53 9.82 7.27 -6.19
C LEU A 53 9.42 8.73 -5.94
N LEU A 54 9.51 9.19 -4.69
CA LEU A 54 9.16 10.57 -4.35
C LEU A 54 10.08 11.59 -5.02
N ARG A 55 11.39 11.31 -5.11
CA ARG A 55 12.34 12.16 -5.85
C ARG A 55 11.97 12.26 -7.32
N TYR A 56 11.55 11.14 -7.94
CA TYR A 56 11.06 11.14 -9.30
C TYR A 56 9.79 11.99 -9.46
N VAL A 57 8.81 11.82 -8.56
CA VAL A 57 7.57 12.62 -8.56
C VAL A 57 7.87 14.11 -8.45
N VAL A 58 8.78 14.52 -7.55
CA VAL A 58 9.19 15.92 -7.39
C VAL A 58 9.82 16.49 -8.66
N SER A 59 10.58 15.67 -9.41
CA SER A 59 11.17 16.12 -10.69
C SER A 59 10.12 16.35 -11.78
N VAL A 60 8.98 15.67 -11.70
CA VAL A 60 7.83 15.90 -12.56
C VAL A 60 7.02 17.06 -12.02
N ASP A 61 6.28 16.88 -10.93
CA ASP A 61 5.50 17.92 -10.27
C ASP A 61 5.33 17.59 -8.78
N PRO A 62 5.87 18.42 -7.86
CA PRO A 62 5.77 18.16 -6.43
C PRO A 62 4.34 18.20 -5.88
N SER A 63 3.40 18.90 -6.55
CA SER A 63 2.01 19.00 -6.09
C SER A 63 1.29 17.65 -6.11
N ILE A 64 1.74 16.72 -6.96
CA ILE A 64 1.21 15.36 -7.08
C ILE A 64 1.26 14.61 -5.75
N ILE A 65 2.28 14.86 -4.92
CA ILE A 65 2.42 14.20 -3.62
C ILE A 65 1.23 14.53 -2.72
N ALA A 66 0.89 15.82 -2.62
CA ALA A 66 -0.24 16.27 -1.83
C ALA A 66 -1.57 15.75 -2.41
N THR A 67 -1.75 15.80 -3.73
CA THR A 67 -2.96 15.28 -4.38
C THR A 67 -3.14 13.79 -4.18
N ALA A 68 -2.08 12.99 -4.32
CA ALA A 68 -2.12 11.55 -4.09
C ALA A 68 -2.45 11.22 -2.62
N LEU A 69 -1.89 11.98 -1.68
CA LEU A 69 -2.14 11.80 -0.25
C LEU A 69 -3.59 12.09 0.11
N VAL A 70 -4.12 13.24 -0.33
CA VAL A 70 -5.52 13.62 -0.12
C VAL A 70 -6.47 12.61 -0.77
N GLY A 71 -6.19 12.20 -2.01
CA GLY A 71 -6.97 11.17 -2.69
C GLY A 71 -6.98 9.85 -1.93
N THR A 72 -5.83 9.41 -1.42
CA THR A 72 -5.72 8.20 -0.60
C THR A 72 -6.55 8.32 0.67
N PHE A 73 -6.45 9.43 1.40
CA PHE A 73 -7.16 9.63 2.65
C PHE A 73 -8.69 9.66 2.44
N ILE A 74 -9.16 10.35 1.41
CA ILE A 74 -10.58 10.40 1.05
C ILE A 74 -11.08 8.98 0.71
N THR A 75 -10.36 8.25 -0.14
CA THR A 75 -10.76 6.88 -0.51
C THR A 75 -10.73 5.94 0.70
N PHE A 76 -9.67 5.98 1.50
CA PHE A 76 -9.56 5.16 2.71
C PHE A 76 -10.69 5.45 3.69
N ALA A 77 -10.94 6.72 4.02
CA ALA A 77 -11.97 7.11 4.97
C ALA A 77 -13.38 6.73 4.48
N SER A 78 -13.70 7.04 3.22
CA SER A 78 -15.02 6.72 2.64
C SER A 78 -15.30 5.22 2.58
N LEU A 79 -14.33 4.42 2.13
CA LEU A 79 -14.48 2.96 2.08
C LEU A 79 -14.50 2.33 3.47
N SER A 80 -13.66 2.80 4.39
CA SER A 80 -13.69 2.33 5.78
C SER A 80 -15.04 2.61 6.43
N ILE A 81 -15.60 3.81 6.25
CA ILE A 81 -16.95 4.15 6.74
C ILE A 81 -17.99 3.24 6.09
N ALA A 82 -17.92 3.00 4.78
CA ALA A 82 -18.83 2.08 4.09
C ALA A 82 -18.74 0.65 4.66
N ALA A 83 -17.55 0.16 4.97
CA ALA A 83 -17.32 -1.15 5.60
C ALA A 83 -17.87 -1.22 7.04
N LEU A 84 -17.71 -0.14 7.82
CA LEU A 84 -18.22 -0.04 9.19
C LEU A 84 -19.75 0.03 9.25
N LEU A 85 -20.38 0.72 8.29
CA LEU A 85 -21.85 0.84 8.20
C LEU A 85 -22.51 -0.37 7.54
N ALA A 86 -21.74 -1.17 6.80
CA ALA A 86 -22.27 -2.37 6.17
C ALA A 86 -22.67 -3.44 7.20
N GLY A 87 -23.64 -4.26 6.83
CA GLY A 87 -24.02 -5.43 7.61
C GLY A 87 -22.83 -6.36 7.88
N ARG A 88 -22.95 -7.13 8.98
CA ARG A 88 -21.90 -8.05 9.42
C ARG A 88 -21.44 -8.97 8.29
N GLY A 89 -20.12 -9.02 8.07
CA GLY A 89 -19.50 -9.95 7.13
C GLY A 89 -19.76 -9.67 5.65
N LYS A 90 -20.47 -8.59 5.30
CA LYS A 90 -20.84 -8.26 3.91
C LYS A 90 -19.66 -8.15 2.96
N PHE A 91 -18.48 -7.75 3.41
CA PHE A 91 -17.28 -7.62 2.59
C PHE A 91 -16.27 -8.74 2.81
N LEU A 92 -16.49 -9.65 3.77
CA LEU A 92 -15.56 -10.76 4.03
C LEU A 92 -15.49 -11.76 2.86
N PHE A 93 -16.53 -11.87 2.04
CA PHE A 93 -16.50 -12.70 0.83
C PHE A 93 -15.45 -12.22 -0.19
N LEU A 94 -15.05 -10.93 -0.15
CA LEU A 94 -14.02 -10.41 -1.05
C LEU A 94 -12.67 -11.09 -0.82
N GLY A 95 -12.39 -11.64 0.36
CA GLY A 95 -11.09 -12.21 0.69
C GLY A 95 -10.60 -13.24 -0.35
N GLY A 96 -11.47 -14.18 -0.74
CA GLY A 96 -11.12 -15.18 -1.76
C GLY A 96 -10.87 -14.57 -3.14
N ILE A 97 -11.66 -13.56 -3.53
CA ILE A 97 -11.52 -12.86 -4.80
C ILE A 97 -10.21 -12.06 -4.82
N LEU A 98 -9.94 -11.28 -3.77
CA LEU A 98 -8.77 -10.41 -3.65
C LEU A 98 -7.46 -11.22 -3.67
N ILE A 99 -7.40 -12.33 -2.93
CA ILE A 99 -6.23 -13.23 -2.95
C ILE A 99 -6.02 -13.81 -4.35
N SER A 100 -7.09 -14.24 -5.02
CA SER A 100 -7.01 -14.79 -6.37
C SER A 100 -6.49 -13.77 -7.37
N VAL A 101 -6.96 -12.51 -7.28
CA VAL A 101 -6.48 -11.42 -8.14
C VAL A 101 -5.02 -11.08 -7.83
N ILE A 102 -4.60 -10.99 -6.56
CA ILE A 102 -3.19 -10.77 -6.20
C ILE A 102 -2.29 -11.87 -6.75
N ASN A 103 -2.68 -13.14 -6.61
CA ASN A 103 -1.89 -14.27 -7.11
C ASN A 103 -1.75 -14.20 -8.64
N THR A 104 -2.84 -13.88 -9.33
CA THR A 104 -2.83 -13.67 -10.79
C THR A 104 -1.94 -12.51 -11.18
N MET A 105 -2.04 -11.37 -10.50
CA MET A 105 -1.20 -10.20 -10.74
C MET A 105 0.28 -10.53 -10.51
N THR A 106 0.60 -11.27 -9.45
CA THR A 106 1.97 -11.71 -9.12
C THR A 106 2.52 -12.61 -10.22
N LEU A 107 1.75 -13.60 -10.68
CA LEU A 107 2.13 -14.46 -11.80
C LEU A 107 2.39 -13.64 -13.07
N LEU A 108 1.49 -12.71 -13.40
CA LEU A 108 1.67 -11.82 -14.54
C LEU A 108 2.90 -10.93 -14.39
N SER A 109 3.21 -10.43 -13.19
CA SER A 109 4.42 -9.63 -12.94
C SER A 109 5.68 -10.46 -13.18
N LEU A 110 5.70 -11.72 -12.74
CA LEU A 110 6.82 -12.64 -12.97
C LEU A 110 7.02 -12.92 -14.46
N LEU A 111 5.94 -13.21 -15.19
CA LEU A 111 6.01 -13.40 -16.64
C LEU A 111 6.47 -12.11 -17.35
N ASN A 112 6.02 -10.95 -16.88
CA ASN A 112 6.36 -9.67 -17.49
C ASN A 112 7.84 -9.30 -17.35
N ILE A 113 8.61 -9.95 -16.47
CA ILE A 113 10.08 -9.80 -16.42
C ILE A 113 10.71 -10.25 -17.75
N PHE A 114 10.17 -11.30 -18.36
CA PHE A 114 10.65 -11.84 -19.64
C PHE A 114 10.06 -11.08 -20.83
N PHE A 115 8.75 -10.81 -20.83
CA PHE A 115 8.06 -10.19 -21.97
C PHE A 115 8.12 -8.66 -22.02
N LYS A 116 8.37 -7.99 -20.88
CA LYS A 116 8.48 -6.52 -20.75
C LYS A 116 7.33 -5.73 -21.40
N SER A 117 6.10 -6.24 -21.29
CA SER A 117 4.91 -5.61 -21.86
C SER A 117 4.46 -4.39 -21.05
N VAL A 118 4.40 -3.24 -21.72
CA VAL A 118 3.86 -1.99 -21.15
C VAL A 118 2.37 -2.14 -20.83
N PHE A 119 1.62 -2.89 -21.65
CA PHE A 119 0.20 -3.14 -21.43
C PHE A 119 -0.03 -3.83 -20.08
N VAL A 120 0.72 -4.91 -19.81
CA VAL A 120 0.61 -5.63 -18.53
C VAL A 120 0.95 -4.73 -17.36
N GLN A 121 2.01 -3.92 -17.46
CA GLN A 121 2.40 -2.98 -16.41
C GLN A 121 1.31 -1.93 -16.12
N MET A 122 0.68 -1.39 -17.17
CA MET A 122 -0.43 -0.42 -17.01
C MET A 122 -1.67 -1.09 -16.42
N SER A 123 -2.06 -2.26 -16.90
CA SER A 123 -3.18 -3.03 -16.34
C SER A 123 -2.96 -3.32 -14.86
N GLN A 124 -1.75 -3.75 -14.46
CA GLN A 124 -1.43 -4.00 -13.06
C GLN A 124 -1.52 -2.76 -12.17
N LEU A 125 -1.19 -1.59 -12.71
CA LEU A 125 -1.29 -0.33 -11.98
C LEU A 125 -2.76 0.01 -11.69
N TYR A 126 -3.62 0.02 -12.71
CA TYR A 126 -5.03 0.38 -12.58
C TYR A 126 -5.86 -0.68 -11.84
N ILE A 127 -5.72 -1.97 -12.20
CA ILE A 127 -6.37 -3.07 -11.47
C ILE A 127 -5.93 -3.06 -10.01
N GLY A 128 -4.67 -2.74 -9.75
CA GLY A 128 -4.17 -2.66 -8.38
C GLY A 128 -4.82 -1.59 -7.52
N VAL A 129 -5.30 -0.47 -8.08
CA VAL A 129 -6.12 0.51 -7.34
C VAL A 129 -7.46 -0.13 -6.94
N PHE A 130 -8.07 -0.82 -7.91
CA PHE A 130 -9.14 -1.83 -7.75
C PHE A 130 -9.02 -2.64 -6.48
N VAL A 131 -7.94 -3.40 -6.47
CA VAL A 131 -7.63 -4.39 -5.45
C VAL A 131 -7.40 -3.72 -4.10
N MET A 132 -6.65 -2.61 -4.04
CA MET A 132 -6.41 -1.90 -2.76
C MET A 132 -7.70 -1.31 -2.18
N ALA A 133 -8.59 -0.76 -3.01
CA ALA A 133 -9.91 -0.32 -2.56
C ALA A 133 -10.73 -1.49 -1.97
N GLY A 134 -10.65 -2.66 -2.60
CA GLY A 134 -11.25 -3.89 -2.08
C GLY A 134 -10.65 -4.36 -0.76
N PHE A 135 -9.32 -4.26 -0.59
CA PHE A 135 -8.65 -4.58 0.68
C PHE A 135 -9.08 -3.63 1.80
N ILE A 136 -9.19 -2.32 1.57
CA ILE A 136 -9.68 -1.38 2.58
C ILE A 136 -11.06 -1.80 3.11
N LEU A 137 -11.97 -2.21 2.22
CA LEU A 137 -13.29 -2.71 2.61
C LEU A 137 -13.20 -4.02 3.40
N PHE A 138 -12.41 -4.96 2.88
CA PHE A 138 -12.23 -6.28 3.47
C PHE A 138 -11.55 -6.21 4.84
N ASP A 139 -10.41 -5.55 4.97
CA ASP A 139 -9.61 -5.47 6.19
C ASP A 139 -10.32 -4.66 7.27
N THR A 140 -11.02 -3.57 6.92
CA THR A 140 -11.87 -2.87 7.89
C THR A 140 -12.95 -3.79 8.47
N GLN A 141 -13.66 -4.56 7.63
CA GLN A 141 -14.66 -5.52 8.13
C GLN A 141 -14.04 -6.70 8.88
N ASN A 142 -12.89 -7.18 8.43
CA ASN A 142 -12.15 -8.28 9.06
C ASN A 142 -11.69 -7.88 10.47
N ILE A 143 -11.21 -6.64 10.65
CA ILE A 143 -10.87 -6.08 11.96
C ILE A 143 -12.10 -6.03 12.86
N VAL A 144 -13.24 -5.52 12.38
CA VAL A 144 -14.49 -5.49 13.15
C VAL A 144 -14.90 -6.89 13.61
N GLU A 145 -14.82 -7.88 12.71
CA GLU A 145 -15.17 -9.27 13.05
C GLU A 145 -14.17 -9.88 14.04
N LYS A 146 -12.86 -9.67 13.86
CA LYS A 146 -11.82 -10.09 14.81
C LYS A 146 -12.07 -9.51 16.20
N VAL A 147 -12.42 -8.22 16.30
CA VAL A 147 -12.73 -7.55 17.58
C VAL A 147 -13.98 -8.14 18.24
N ARG A 148 -15.01 -8.47 17.47
CA ARG A 148 -16.22 -9.16 17.97
C ARG A 148 -15.92 -10.55 18.51
N LEU A 149 -14.96 -11.26 17.90
CA LEU A 149 -14.46 -12.56 18.37
C LEU A 149 -13.47 -12.43 19.55
N GLY A 150 -13.28 -11.23 20.10
CA GLY A 150 -12.41 -10.98 21.25
C GLY A 150 -10.96 -10.65 20.92
N ASN A 151 -10.55 -10.66 19.65
CA ASN A 151 -9.20 -10.27 19.25
C ASN A 151 -9.07 -8.74 19.13
N ARG A 152 -8.47 -8.14 20.15
CA ARG A 152 -8.24 -6.69 20.26
C ARG A 152 -6.79 -6.28 20.00
N ASP A 153 -6.07 -7.03 19.16
CA ASP A 153 -4.68 -6.71 18.79
C ASP A 153 -4.61 -5.44 17.90
N VAL A 154 -4.67 -4.27 18.53
CA VAL A 154 -4.70 -2.97 17.84
C VAL A 154 -3.45 -2.72 17.00
N VAL A 155 -2.30 -3.28 17.37
CA VAL A 155 -1.05 -3.07 16.61
C VAL A 155 -1.11 -3.84 15.30
N GLN A 156 -1.56 -5.11 15.34
CA GLN A 156 -1.74 -5.89 14.12
C GLN A 156 -2.81 -5.27 13.21
N HIS A 157 -3.95 -4.87 13.77
CA HIS A 157 -5.02 -4.23 13.01
C HIS A 157 -4.57 -2.90 12.37
N SER A 158 -3.73 -2.13 13.06
CA SER A 158 -3.14 -0.89 12.51
C SER A 158 -2.13 -1.16 11.41
N LEU A 159 -1.34 -2.23 11.53
CA LEU A 159 -0.40 -2.66 10.50
C LEU A 159 -1.13 -3.05 9.20
N ASP A 160 -2.21 -3.84 9.32
CA ASP A 160 -3.05 -4.26 8.19
C ASP A 160 -3.57 -3.03 7.43
N LEU A 161 -4.21 -2.06 8.13
CA LEU A 161 -4.71 -0.82 7.52
C LEU A 161 -3.61 0.10 6.98
N PHE A 162 -2.43 0.12 7.60
CA PHE A 162 -1.30 0.91 7.11
C PHE A 162 -0.80 0.39 5.76
N PHE A 163 -0.77 -0.93 5.54
CA PHE A 163 -0.43 -1.51 4.24
C PHE A 163 -1.38 -1.06 3.12
N ASP A 164 -2.68 -1.00 3.41
CA ASP A 164 -3.68 -0.54 2.46
C ASP A 164 -3.47 0.91 2.05
N VAL A 165 -3.30 1.80 3.04
CA VAL A 165 -3.07 3.23 2.82
C VAL A 165 -1.78 3.44 2.02
N LEU A 166 -0.68 2.82 2.44
CA LEU A 166 0.62 2.97 1.77
C LEU A 166 0.59 2.46 0.33
N SER A 167 -0.07 1.31 0.11
CA SER A 167 -0.18 0.70 -1.22
C SER A 167 -1.05 1.52 -2.16
N MET A 168 -2.16 2.06 -1.66
CA MET A 168 -3.03 2.98 -2.41
C MET A 168 -2.29 4.27 -2.76
N PHE A 169 -1.62 4.89 -1.79
CA PHE A 169 -0.83 6.12 -1.99
C PHE A 169 0.24 5.95 -3.06
N ARG A 170 1.03 4.88 -2.99
CA ARG A 170 2.06 4.59 -4.00
C ARG A 170 1.47 4.45 -5.40
N ARG A 171 0.31 3.80 -5.55
CA ARG A 171 -0.34 3.63 -6.86
C ARG A 171 -0.86 4.96 -7.41
N LEU A 172 -1.50 5.77 -6.57
CA LEU A 172 -1.98 7.10 -6.96
C LEU A 172 -0.82 8.02 -7.36
N LEU A 173 0.31 7.99 -6.63
CA LEU A 173 1.52 8.72 -7.02
C LEU A 173 1.95 8.37 -8.45
N ILE A 174 2.09 7.07 -8.76
CA ILE A 174 2.53 6.62 -10.08
C ILE A 174 1.53 7.04 -11.16
N ILE A 175 0.22 6.85 -10.94
CA ILE A 175 -0.83 7.19 -11.91
C ILE A 175 -0.84 8.69 -12.20
N LEU A 176 -0.80 9.53 -11.16
CA LEU A 176 -0.82 10.98 -11.31
C LEU A 176 0.44 11.50 -11.99
N THR A 177 1.60 10.92 -11.67
CA THR A 177 2.88 11.25 -12.32
C THR A 177 2.85 10.93 -13.81
N GLN A 178 2.43 9.72 -14.18
CA GLN A 178 2.31 9.34 -15.58
C GLN A 178 1.29 10.19 -16.35
N LYS A 179 0.21 10.62 -15.68
CA LYS A 179 -0.78 11.52 -16.27
C LYS A 179 -0.18 12.91 -16.55
N GLU A 180 0.61 13.43 -15.62
CA GLU A 180 1.27 14.73 -15.75
C GLU A 180 2.31 14.73 -16.87
N GLU A 181 3.15 13.70 -16.97
CA GLU A 181 4.13 13.56 -18.04
C GLU A 181 3.47 13.54 -19.42
N ARG A 182 2.42 12.72 -19.59
CA ARG A 182 1.64 12.67 -20.83
C ARG A 182 1.04 14.03 -21.20
N ARG A 183 0.61 14.82 -20.21
CA ARG A 183 0.07 16.16 -20.45
C ARG A 183 1.16 17.08 -21.02
N ARG A 184 2.32 17.13 -20.38
CA ARG A 184 3.45 17.97 -20.80
C ARG A 184 3.97 17.60 -22.18
N ASP A 185 4.05 16.32 -22.49
CA ASP A 185 4.47 15.85 -23.81
C ASP A 185 3.49 16.28 -24.91
N ASN A 186 2.19 16.23 -24.63
CA ASN A 186 1.17 16.69 -25.57
C ASN A 186 1.21 18.21 -25.78
N GLU A 187 1.49 18.99 -24.73
CA GLU A 187 1.67 20.44 -24.84
C GLU A 187 2.91 20.80 -25.68
N ARG A 188 4.02 20.07 -25.50
CA ARG A 188 5.24 20.24 -26.31
C ARG A 188 5.01 19.94 -27.79
N LYS A 189 4.23 18.92 -28.12
CA LYS A 189 3.89 18.56 -29.52
C LYS A 189 2.97 19.57 -30.21
N ARG A 190 2.29 20.43 -29.45
CA ARG A 190 1.36 21.46 -29.96
C ARG A 190 2.04 22.81 -30.18
N ARG A 191 3.24 23.01 -29.65
CA ARG A 191 4.07 24.21 -29.85
C ARG A 191 5.04 23.97 -31.01
#